data_AF-L1KX15-F1
#
_entry.id   AF-L1KX15-F1
#
_cell.length_a   1.000
_cell.length_b   1.000
_cell.length_c   1.000
_cell.angle_alpha   90.00
_cell.angle_beta   90.00
_cell.angle_gamma   90.00
#
_symmetry.space_group_name_H-M   'P 1'
#
loop_
_entity.id
_entity.type
_entity.pdbx_description
1 polymer ?
#
loop_
_entity_poly.entity_id
_entity_poly.type
_entity_poly.pdbx_seq_one_letter_code
_entity_poly.pdbx_strand_id
1 'polypeptide(L)'
;MAEQTSKQLPARGAELIPGAPFHPRLGDLALDLAKGGKIGVCVALPSDSSASYQLRPPGGGEDWRARSDGKTLRPLPVPVTHATPLKRDAAYDHRAQQAALPVTVHYEDGGACETMLVLTPAQVELYYSQLGRLIKARESAREHER
;
A
#
# COMPACT_ATOMS: atom_id res chain seq x y z
N MET A 1 -3.64 23.94 -18.39
CA MET A 1 -3.87 23.72 -16.94
C MET A 1 -3.42 22.30 -16.66
N ALA A 2 -2.17 22.10 -16.21
CA ALA A 2 -1.63 20.78 -15.98
C ALA A 2 -2.11 20.27 -14.61
N GLU A 3 -2.85 19.16 -14.59
CA GLU A 3 -3.20 18.45 -13.36
C GLU A 3 -1.92 17.91 -12.72
N GLN A 4 -1.51 18.58 -11.66
CA GLN A 4 -0.42 18.13 -10.81
C GLN A 4 -0.99 17.04 -9.89
N THR A 5 -1.12 15.81 -10.43
CA THR A 5 -1.39 14.63 -9.62
C THR A 5 -0.21 14.45 -8.68
N SER A 6 -0.37 14.97 -7.46
CA SER A 6 0.56 14.73 -6.38
C SER A 6 0.62 13.22 -6.20
N LYS A 7 1.74 12.60 -6.59
CA LYS A 7 2.00 11.20 -6.30
C LYS A 7 1.89 11.05 -4.80
N GLN A 8 0.81 10.43 -4.31
CA GLN A 8 0.68 10.03 -2.91
C GLN A 8 1.76 8.99 -2.64
N LEU A 9 2.96 9.47 -2.35
CA LEU A 9 4.04 8.66 -1.83
C LEU A 9 3.63 8.32 -0.39
N PRO A 10 3.50 7.02 -0.05
CA PRO A 10 3.42 6.64 1.36
C PRO A 10 4.63 7.26 2.06
N ALA A 11 4.36 7.87 3.22
CA ALA A 11 5.40 8.58 3.98
C ALA A 11 6.59 7.64 4.21
N ARG A 12 7.73 7.96 3.60
CA ARG A 12 8.98 7.27 3.90
C ARG A 12 9.30 7.50 5.38
N GLY A 13 9.27 6.44 6.18
CA GLY A 13 9.91 6.42 7.49
C GLY A 13 9.02 6.24 8.72
N ALA A 14 7.74 5.91 8.60
CA ALA A 14 6.99 5.39 9.75
C ALA A 14 6.95 3.86 9.63
N GLU A 15 7.53 3.15 10.59
CA GLU A 15 7.18 1.74 10.80
C GLU A 15 5.65 1.65 10.82
N LEU A 16 5.10 0.86 9.90
CA LEU A 16 3.67 0.58 9.89
C LEU A 16 3.37 -0.35 11.07
N ILE A 17 3.28 0.21 12.27
CA ILE A 17 2.83 -0.50 13.45
C ILE A 17 1.34 -0.81 13.24
N PRO A 18 0.91 -2.09 13.28
CA PRO A 18 -0.51 -2.42 13.26
C PRO A 18 -1.24 -1.65 14.36
N GLY A 19 -2.23 -0.82 13.98
CA GLY A 19 -2.96 0.03 14.92
C GLY A 19 -2.37 1.42 15.16
N ALA A 20 -1.34 1.85 14.41
CA ALA A 20 -0.90 3.23 14.44
C ALA A 20 -2.07 4.18 14.09
N PRO A 21 -2.26 5.28 14.85
CA PRO A 21 -3.32 6.23 14.59
C PRO A 21 -3.18 6.84 13.19
N PHE A 22 -4.24 6.73 12.39
CA PHE A 22 -4.33 7.37 11.09
C PHE A 22 -4.52 8.87 11.26
N HIS A 23 -3.59 9.64 10.70
CA HIS A 23 -3.63 11.10 10.67
C HIS A 23 -3.82 11.55 9.21
N PRO A 24 -5.07 11.80 8.78
CA PRO A 24 -5.33 12.22 7.41
C PRO A 24 -4.59 13.50 7.05
N ARG A 25 -4.12 13.57 5.82
CA ARG A 25 -3.56 14.76 5.17
C ARG A 25 -4.57 15.36 4.21
N LEU A 26 -4.31 16.60 3.79
CA LEU A 26 -5.11 17.22 2.76
C LEU A 26 -5.06 16.38 1.47
N GLY A 27 -6.23 16.04 0.92
CA GLY A 27 -6.39 15.18 -0.24
C GLY A 27 -6.53 13.69 0.07
N ASP A 28 -6.27 13.24 1.30
CA ASP A 28 -6.41 11.83 1.63
C ASP A 28 -7.88 11.39 1.60
N LEU A 29 -8.13 10.19 1.05
CA LEU A 29 -9.41 9.50 1.18
C LEU A 29 -9.48 8.82 2.55
N ALA A 30 -10.55 9.13 3.28
CA ALA A 30 -10.82 8.57 4.60
C ALA A 30 -12.21 7.93 4.66
N LEU A 31 -12.27 6.78 5.31
CA LEU A 31 -13.50 6.14 5.77
C LEU A 31 -13.84 6.70 7.17
N ASP A 32 -15.02 7.30 7.33
CA ASP A 32 -15.48 7.83 8.62
C ASP A 32 -16.44 6.86 9.31
N LEU A 33 -15.92 6.14 10.31
CA LEU A 33 -16.67 5.18 11.09
C LEU A 33 -17.77 5.84 11.94
N ALA A 34 -17.62 7.12 12.32
CA ALA A 34 -18.66 7.85 13.05
C ALA A 34 -19.85 8.24 12.16
N LYS A 35 -19.69 8.14 10.84
CA LYS A 35 -20.71 8.43 9.84
C LYS A 35 -21.11 7.17 9.05
N GLY A 36 -21.09 6.01 9.72
CA GLY A 36 -21.53 4.74 9.13
C GLY A 36 -20.61 4.22 8.03
N GLY A 37 -19.33 4.62 8.03
CA GLY A 37 -18.38 4.26 6.98
C GLY A 37 -18.51 5.13 5.73
N LYS A 38 -19.03 6.36 5.85
CA LYS A 38 -19.05 7.32 4.73
C LYS A 38 -17.61 7.64 4.30
N ILE A 39 -17.35 7.62 2.99
CA ILE A 39 -16.04 7.91 2.41
C ILE A 39 -15.97 9.38 2.01
N GLY A 40 -14.89 10.07 2.37
CA GLY A 40 -14.64 11.46 1.99
C GLY A 40 -13.18 11.79 1.75
N VAL A 41 -12.93 12.79 0.92
CA VAL A 41 -11.62 13.43 0.73
C VAL A 41 -11.43 14.46 1.83
N CYS A 42 -10.29 14.43 2.52
CA CYS A 42 -9.95 15.41 3.54
C CYS A 42 -9.59 16.75 2.89
N VAL A 43 -10.43 17.77 3.06
CA VAL A 43 -10.30 19.11 2.44
C VAL A 43 -9.91 20.21 3.43
N ALA A 44 -9.95 19.92 4.74
CA ALA A 44 -9.33 20.77 5.76
C ALA A 44 -8.87 19.93 6.96
N LEU A 45 -7.76 20.34 7.57
CA LEU A 45 -7.20 19.72 8.77
C LEU A 45 -7.59 20.52 10.03
N PRO A 46 -7.59 19.90 11.21
CA PRO A 46 -7.66 20.63 12.46
C PRO A 46 -6.51 21.64 12.58
N SER A 47 -6.84 22.83 13.08
CA SER A 47 -5.92 23.95 13.30
C SER A 47 -6.37 24.73 14.54
N ASP A 48 -5.62 25.76 14.92
CA ASP A 48 -6.00 26.66 16.02
C ASP A 48 -7.36 27.34 15.79
N SER A 49 -7.79 27.48 14.54
CA SER A 49 -9.06 28.08 14.14
C SER A 49 -10.16 27.06 13.82
N SER A 50 -9.85 25.76 13.79
CA SER A 50 -10.80 24.69 13.47
C SER A 50 -10.46 23.40 14.23
N ALA A 51 -11.30 23.01 15.19
CA ALA A 51 -11.10 21.78 15.97
C ALA A 51 -11.61 20.51 15.25
N SER A 52 -11.62 20.47 13.91
CA SER A 52 -12.16 19.32 13.17
C SER A 52 -11.53 19.15 11.80
N TYR A 53 -11.47 17.89 11.35
CA TYR A 53 -11.25 17.58 9.94
C TYR A 53 -12.52 17.92 9.15
N GLN A 54 -12.36 18.45 7.94
CA GLN A 54 -13.46 18.62 6.98
C GLN A 54 -13.29 17.63 5.83
N LEU A 55 -14.36 16.91 5.54
CA LEU A 55 -14.42 15.87 4.51
C LEU A 55 -15.47 16.22 3.46
N ARG A 56 -15.17 15.92 2.20
CA ARG A 56 -16.08 16.10 1.06
C ARG A 56 -16.30 14.76 0.34
N PRO A 57 -17.52 14.43 -0.13
CA PRO A 57 -17.72 13.18 -0.86
C PRO A 57 -16.89 13.16 -2.16
N PRO A 58 -16.35 12.01 -2.58
CA PRO A 58 -15.78 11.85 -3.91
C PRO A 58 -16.86 12.18 -4.96
N GLY A 59 -16.56 13.12 -5.87
CA GLY A 59 -17.54 13.62 -6.85
C GLY A 59 -18.33 14.86 -6.40
N GLY A 60 -18.10 15.37 -5.20
CA GLY A 60 -18.74 16.59 -4.67
C GLY A 60 -20.00 16.30 -3.86
N GLY A 61 -20.59 17.37 -3.30
CA GLY A 61 -21.74 17.29 -2.40
C GLY A 61 -21.47 18.01 -1.08
N GLU A 62 -22.34 17.78 -0.10
CA GLU A 62 -22.25 18.44 1.20
C GLU A 62 -21.05 17.93 2.01
N ASP A 63 -20.23 18.88 2.46
CA ASP A 63 -19.11 18.62 3.35
C ASP A 63 -19.60 18.19 4.74
N TRP A 64 -18.81 17.40 5.44
CA TRP A 64 -19.06 17.11 6.86
C TRP A 64 -17.78 17.21 7.67
N ARG A 65 -17.97 17.24 8.99
CA ARG A 65 -16.87 17.34 9.95
C ARG A 65 -16.66 16.01 10.66
N ALA A 66 -15.40 15.65 10.84
CA ALA A 66 -14.94 14.58 11.70
C ALA A 66 -14.12 15.13 12.87
N ARG A 67 -14.08 14.39 13.99
CA ARG A 67 -13.39 14.81 15.21
C ARG A 67 -11.90 15.05 14.96
N SER A 68 -11.34 16.09 15.58
CA SER A 68 -9.91 16.43 15.47
C SER A 68 -8.95 15.34 15.94
N ASP A 69 -9.40 14.42 16.80
CA ASP A 69 -8.58 13.29 17.25
C ASP A 69 -8.37 12.21 16.17
N GLY A 70 -9.06 12.30 15.03
CA GLY A 70 -8.91 11.36 13.90
C GLY A 70 -9.30 9.91 14.21
N LYS A 71 -9.77 9.60 15.42
CA LYS A 71 -9.92 8.22 15.91
C LYS A 71 -10.97 7.41 15.16
N THR A 72 -11.91 8.09 14.53
CA THR A 72 -12.99 7.46 13.75
C THR A 72 -12.65 7.40 12.26
N LEU A 73 -11.57 8.04 11.83
CA LEU A 73 -11.11 8.00 10.45
C LEU A 73 -10.18 6.81 10.25
N ARG A 74 -10.34 6.15 9.10
CA ARG A 74 -9.45 5.09 8.63
C ARG A 74 -8.97 5.45 7.22
N PRO A 75 -7.73 5.09 6.85
CA PRO A 75 -7.31 5.21 5.47
C PRO A 75 -8.22 4.33 4.62
N LEU A 76 -8.63 4.82 3.45
CA LEU A 76 -9.33 3.97 2.49
C LEU A 76 -8.31 2.95 1.93
N PRO A 77 -8.51 1.64 2.11
CA PRO A 77 -7.58 0.65 1.57
C PRO A 77 -7.68 0.65 0.04
N VAL A 78 -6.54 0.85 -0.63
CA VAL A 78 -6.45 0.68 -2.09
C VAL A 78 -6.10 -0.79 -2.38
N PRO A 79 -6.84 -1.49 -3.25
CA PRO A 79 -6.54 -2.87 -3.58
C PRO A 79 -5.14 -3.04 -4.16
N VAL A 80 -4.45 -4.10 -3.73
CA VAL A 80 -3.20 -4.56 -4.34
C VAL A 80 -3.52 -5.28 -5.64
N THR A 81 -2.85 -4.92 -6.72
CA THR A 81 -3.01 -5.59 -8.03
C THR A 81 -1.98 -6.70 -8.22
N HIS A 82 -0.70 -6.40 -7.97
CA HIS A 82 0.40 -7.35 -8.10
C HIS A 82 1.65 -6.88 -7.36
N ALA A 83 2.65 -7.75 -7.24
CA ALA A 83 3.96 -7.43 -6.71
C ALA A 83 5.07 -7.86 -7.68
N THR A 84 6.15 -7.08 -7.73
CA THR A 84 7.31 -7.36 -8.58
C THR A 84 8.59 -7.44 -7.73
N PRO A 85 9.44 -8.47 -7.88
CA PRO A 85 10.73 -8.52 -7.21
C PRO A 85 11.61 -7.32 -7.57
N LEU A 86 12.29 -6.76 -6.56
CA LEU A 86 13.35 -5.78 -6.78
C LEU A 86 14.62 -6.51 -7.23
N LYS A 87 15.48 -5.82 -8.01
CA LYS A 87 16.81 -6.33 -8.38
C LYS A 87 17.78 -6.25 -7.19
N ARG A 88 17.49 -6.99 -6.12
CA ARG A 88 18.27 -7.11 -4.89
C ARG A 88 18.23 -8.55 -4.40
N ASP A 89 19.26 -8.96 -3.68
CA ASP A 89 19.36 -10.31 -3.15
C ASP A 89 18.33 -10.55 -2.04
N ALA A 90 17.87 -11.80 -1.95
CA ALA A 90 17.07 -12.25 -0.81
C ALA A 90 17.97 -12.39 0.43
N ALA A 91 17.45 -11.99 1.58
CA ALA A 91 18.09 -12.20 2.87
C ALA A 91 17.49 -13.42 3.58
N TYR A 92 18.26 -14.08 4.44
CA TYR A 92 17.77 -15.11 5.33
C TYR A 92 17.93 -14.65 6.78
N ASP A 93 16.82 -14.59 7.50
CA ASP A 93 16.79 -14.34 8.94
C ASP A 93 16.78 -15.67 9.69
N HIS A 94 17.92 -16.00 10.28
CA HIS A 94 18.07 -17.21 11.08
C HIS A 94 17.23 -17.19 12.37
N ARG A 95 16.99 -16.02 12.98
CA ARG A 95 16.21 -15.93 14.22
C ARG A 95 14.73 -16.19 13.97
N ALA A 96 14.21 -15.66 12.86
CA ALA A 96 12.83 -15.88 12.45
C ALA A 96 12.62 -17.17 11.64
N GLN A 97 13.71 -17.85 11.23
CA GLN A 97 13.69 -18.99 10.31
C GLN A 97 12.95 -18.66 9.00
N GLN A 98 13.21 -17.50 8.43
CA GLN A 98 12.48 -16.98 7.26
C GLN A 98 13.44 -16.37 6.23
N ALA A 99 13.08 -16.46 4.96
CA ALA A 99 13.70 -15.68 3.90
C ALA A 99 12.89 -14.40 3.62
N ALA A 100 13.57 -13.33 3.24
CA ALA A 100 12.97 -12.06 2.88
C ALA A 100 13.46 -11.65 1.49
N LEU A 101 12.54 -11.52 0.54
CA LEU A 101 12.81 -11.02 -0.82
C LEU A 101 12.26 -9.59 -0.94
N PRO A 102 13.10 -8.59 -1.27
CA PRO A 102 12.61 -7.24 -1.52
C PRO A 102 11.68 -7.20 -2.74
N VAL A 103 10.50 -6.58 -2.61
CA VAL A 103 9.49 -6.45 -3.66
C VAL A 103 8.92 -5.03 -3.72
N THR A 104 8.37 -4.66 -4.87
CA THR A 104 7.46 -3.53 -5.03
C THR A 104 6.04 -4.05 -5.14
N VAL A 105 5.14 -3.57 -4.28
CA VAL A 105 3.70 -3.82 -4.35
C VAL A 105 3.04 -2.69 -5.12
N HIS A 106 2.20 -3.04 -6.10
CA HIS A 106 1.49 -2.10 -6.96
C HIS A 106 0.00 -2.08 -6.61
N TYR A 107 -0.57 -0.89 -6.53
CA TYR A 107 -1.96 -0.66 -6.15
C TYR A 107 -2.79 -0.25 -7.37
N GLU A 108 -4.11 -0.39 -7.28
CA GLU A 108 -5.04 -0.11 -8.37
C GLU A 108 -5.05 1.38 -8.79
N ASP A 109 -4.73 2.29 -7.88
CA ASP A 109 -4.61 3.72 -8.14
C ASP A 109 -3.30 4.12 -8.85
N GLY A 110 -2.45 3.14 -9.19
CA GLY A 110 -1.13 3.37 -9.78
C GLY A 110 -0.04 3.71 -8.76
N GLY A 111 -0.37 3.77 -7.47
CA GLY A 111 0.59 3.87 -6.38
C GLY A 111 1.44 2.61 -6.26
N ALA A 112 2.61 2.75 -5.62
CA ALA A 112 3.48 1.62 -5.33
C ALA A 112 4.27 1.80 -4.03
N CYS A 113 4.63 0.69 -3.39
CA CYS A 113 5.41 0.68 -2.15
C CYS A 113 6.46 -0.44 -2.17
N GLU A 114 7.69 -0.13 -1.74
CA GLU A 114 8.74 -1.13 -1.51
C GLU A 114 8.54 -1.81 -0.16
N THR A 115 8.62 -3.14 -0.12
CA THR A 115 8.48 -3.96 1.10
C THR A 115 9.23 -5.30 0.95
N MET A 116 9.08 -6.19 1.93
CA MET A 116 9.66 -7.54 1.92
C MET A 116 8.57 -8.60 1.75
N LEU A 117 8.74 -9.49 0.78
CA LEU A 117 8.02 -10.76 0.73
C LEU A 117 8.74 -11.75 1.66
N VAL A 118 8.05 -12.13 2.74
CA VAL A 118 8.56 -13.08 3.73
C VAL A 118 8.12 -14.49 3.36
N LEU A 119 9.07 -15.41 3.31
CA LEU A 119 8.88 -16.80 2.93
C LEU A 119 9.36 -17.72 4.06
N THR A 120 8.54 -18.70 4.39
CA THR A 120 8.95 -19.83 5.24
C THR A 120 9.93 -20.74 4.48
N PRO A 121 10.71 -21.59 5.18
CA PRO A 121 11.66 -22.49 4.53
C PRO A 121 10.98 -23.43 3.51
N ALA A 122 9.80 -23.97 3.85
CA ALA A 122 9.02 -24.81 2.95
C ALA A 122 8.58 -24.07 1.67
N GLN A 123 8.22 -22.78 1.79
CA GLN A 123 7.90 -21.95 0.63
C GLN A 123 9.14 -21.69 -0.24
N VAL A 124 10.32 -21.50 0.36
CA VAL A 124 11.57 -21.33 -0.40
C VAL A 124 11.86 -22.57 -1.24
N GLU A 125 11.77 -23.77 -0.67
CA GLU A 125 11.98 -25.03 -1.39
C GLU A 125 10.97 -25.24 -2.53
N LEU A 126 9.69 -24.92 -2.26
CA LEU A 126 8.62 -25.00 -3.26
C LEU A 126 8.91 -24.07 -4.44
N TYR A 127 9.24 -22.80 -4.16
CA TYR A 127 9.48 -21.82 -5.21
C TYR A 127 10.77 -22.07 -5.97
N TYR A 128 11.84 -22.57 -5.33
CA TYR A 128 13.03 -23.02 -6.03
C TYR A 128 12.68 -24.03 -7.13
N SER A 129 11.86 -25.03 -6.80
CA SER A 129 11.42 -26.06 -7.74
C SER A 129 10.50 -25.51 -8.83
N GLN A 130 9.55 -24.64 -8.48
CA GLN A 130 8.62 -24.04 -9.46
C GLN A 130 9.34 -23.10 -10.43
N LEU A 131 10.18 -22.20 -9.92
CA LEU A 131 10.95 -21.26 -10.74
C LEU A 131 11.96 -21.99 -11.64
N GLY A 132 12.61 -23.04 -11.13
CA GLY A 132 13.49 -23.89 -11.95
C GLY A 132 12.77 -24.54 -13.13
N ARG A 133 11.51 -24.98 -12.95
CA ARG A 133 10.68 -25.49 -14.06
C ARG A 133 10.34 -24.42 -15.08
N LEU A 134 10.04 -23.19 -14.64
CA LEU A 134 9.74 -22.08 -15.56
C LEU A 134 10.96 -21.66 -16.38
N ILE A 135 12.16 -21.68 -15.78
CA ILE A 135 13.42 -21.42 -16.50
C ILE A 135 13.63 -22.47 -17.60
N LYS A 136 13.54 -23.76 -17.26
CA LYS A 136 13.66 -24.85 -18.23
C LYS A 136 12.64 -24.75 -19.35
N ALA A 137 11.37 -24.45 -19.03
CA ALA A 137 10.33 -24.27 -20.03
C ALA A 137 10.65 -23.14 -21.02
N ARG A 138 11.21 -22.02 -20.53
CA ARG A 138 11.65 -20.90 -21.38
C ARG A 138 12.84 -21.28 -22.27
N GLU A 139 13.78 -22.08 -21.78
CA GLU A 139 14.91 -22.57 -22.56
C GLU A 139 14.44 -23.47 -23.71
N SER A 140 13.58 -24.45 -23.42
CA SER A 140 13.00 -25.32 -24.43
C SER A 140 12.21 -24.53 -25.49
N ALA A 141 11.41 -23.54 -25.11
CA ALA A 141 10.67 -22.71 -26.07
C ALA A 141 11.60 -22.02 -27.08
N ARG A 142 12.76 -21.53 -26.63
CA ARG A 142 13.76 -20.86 -27.48
C ARG A 142 14.49 -21.80 -28.43
N GLU A 143 14.63 -23.08 -28.06
CA GLU A 143 15.23 -24.10 -28.93
C GLU A 143 14.29 -24.50 -30.06
N HIS A 144 12.97 -24.50 -29.83
CA HIS A 144 11.96 -24.80 -30.86
C HIS A 144 11.74 -23.64 -31.85
N GLU A 145 12.14 -22.42 -31.50
CA GLU A 145 12.09 -21.23 -32.36
C GLU A 145 13.33 -21.08 -33.27
N ARG A 146 14.34 -21.96 -33.12
CA ARG A 146 15.58 -21.97 -33.90
C ARG A 146 15.57 -23.04 -34.97
#